data_AF-A0A920VHY4-F1
#
_entry.id   AF-A0A920VHY4-F1
#
_cell.length_a   1.000
_cell.length_b   1.000
_cell.length_c   1.000
_cell.angle_alpha   90.00
_cell.angle_beta   90.00
_cell.angle_gamma   90.00
#
_symmetry.space_group_name_H-M   'P 1'
#
loop_
_entity.id
_entity.type
_entity.pdbx_description
1 polymer ?
#
loop_
_entity_poly.entity_id
_entity_poly.type
_entity_poly.pdbx_seq_one_letter_code
_entity_poly.pdbx_strand_id
1 'polypeptide(L)'
;MTLKAQDDYDAIIVGSGAAGGMCAYVLACSGVKVLMLEAGRDYDPVSETPMFQLPFDAPLRAAGTPEKPFGFYDATVDGGWRVPGEPYSSAEGTDFLWWRARMLGGRTNHWGRISLRMGEYDFKPRSRDALGFDWPMSYEDIEPYYDKTEALIGVYGSNEGLENTPNSSPGVLLPPPAPRAEELLTQKVCRERLDIPVVPAHLAILTQPLEADRIARMLWPNNEMARRVTAESMRARAACYYATPCGRGCSIKANFQSPTVLLPPATATGNLDIITNAMVREVTVDTNGRATGVHYIDKDTSLEEHVSARVVILTASACESARILLNSKSSLFPDGLGNGNGLVGKYVMDTVGAGVQGQIPALENMPPHNADGASAMHLYMPWWLYQDQARGQLDFAGWLPHRVWWRSKDARLWFFRRD
;
A
#
# COMPACT_ATOMS: atom_id res chain seq x y z
N MET A 1 4.47 -20.92 -16.43
CA MET A 1 3.45 -21.41 -17.37
C MET A 1 2.33 -20.39 -17.33
N THR A 2 2.08 -19.68 -18.44
CA THR A 2 0.96 -18.72 -18.51
C THR A 2 -0.34 -19.52 -18.44
N LEU A 3 -1.05 -19.41 -17.32
CA LEU A 3 -2.39 -20.00 -17.19
C LEU A 3 -3.29 -19.34 -18.24
N LYS A 4 -4.01 -20.14 -19.03
CA LYS A 4 -5.11 -19.62 -19.85
C LYS A 4 -6.35 -19.49 -18.98
N ALA A 5 -7.17 -18.47 -19.26
CA ALA A 5 -8.45 -18.32 -18.59
C ALA A 5 -9.32 -19.57 -18.83
N GLN A 6 -9.98 -20.03 -17.77
CA GLN A 6 -10.99 -21.08 -17.85
C GLN A 6 -12.35 -20.46 -18.15
N ASP A 7 -13.28 -21.29 -18.61
CA ASP A 7 -14.69 -20.91 -18.68
C ASP A 7 -15.31 -21.04 -17.28
N ASP A 8 -16.07 -20.03 -16.81
CA ASP A 8 -16.83 -19.98 -15.54
C ASP A 8 -16.11 -19.39 -14.29
N TYR A 9 -15.82 -18.07 -14.31
CA TYR A 9 -15.46 -17.30 -13.11
C TYR A 9 -16.65 -16.53 -12.54
N ASP A 10 -16.77 -16.50 -11.22
CA ASP A 10 -17.77 -15.66 -10.53
C ASP A 10 -17.38 -14.18 -10.57
N ALA A 11 -16.10 -13.89 -10.38
CA ALA A 11 -15.57 -12.54 -10.31
C ALA A 11 -14.21 -12.39 -11.04
N ILE A 12 -14.04 -11.26 -11.71
CA ILE A 12 -12.75 -10.80 -12.24
C ILE A 12 -12.21 -9.68 -11.35
N ILE A 13 -10.94 -9.77 -10.97
CA ILE A 13 -10.19 -8.73 -10.28
C ILE A 13 -9.13 -8.17 -11.24
N VAL A 14 -9.13 -6.86 -11.46
CA VAL A 14 -8.16 -6.19 -12.32
C VAL A 14 -7.08 -5.54 -11.47
N GLY A 15 -5.86 -6.08 -11.55
CA GLY A 15 -4.68 -5.64 -10.80
C GLY A 15 -4.44 -6.46 -9.52
N SER A 16 -3.17 -6.76 -9.25
CA SER A 16 -2.74 -7.63 -8.14
C SER A 16 -2.15 -6.90 -6.93
N GLY A 17 -2.32 -5.57 -6.87
CA GLY A 17 -1.82 -4.71 -5.79
C GLY A 17 -2.46 -4.99 -4.42
N ALA A 18 -2.33 -4.05 -3.47
CA ALA A 18 -2.89 -4.24 -2.12
C ALA A 18 -4.41 -4.50 -2.14
N ALA A 19 -5.16 -3.69 -2.88
CA ALA A 19 -6.62 -3.83 -3.00
C ALA A 19 -7.00 -5.13 -3.71
N GLY A 20 -6.41 -5.43 -4.87
CA GLY A 20 -6.72 -6.63 -5.65
C GLY A 20 -6.35 -7.92 -4.92
N GLY A 21 -5.18 -7.95 -4.27
CA GLY A 21 -4.78 -9.04 -3.40
C GLY A 21 -5.75 -9.25 -2.24
N MET A 22 -6.25 -8.17 -1.63
CA MET A 22 -7.21 -8.28 -0.51
C MET A 22 -8.56 -8.82 -0.99
N CYS A 23 -9.05 -8.31 -2.13
CA CYS A 23 -10.25 -8.84 -2.77
C CYS A 23 -10.11 -10.33 -3.09
N ALA A 24 -8.98 -10.74 -3.67
CA ALA A 24 -8.72 -12.13 -4.00
C ALA A 24 -8.68 -13.02 -2.76
N TYR A 25 -7.96 -12.58 -1.72
CA TYR A 25 -7.91 -13.27 -0.43
C TYR A 25 -9.32 -13.48 0.16
N VAL A 26 -10.10 -12.40 0.29
CA VAL A 26 -11.44 -12.49 0.90
C VAL A 26 -12.39 -13.36 0.06
N LEU A 27 -12.42 -13.15 -1.25
CA LEU A 27 -13.34 -13.86 -2.14
C LEU A 27 -12.99 -15.34 -2.27
N ALA A 28 -11.71 -15.66 -2.55
CA ALA A 28 -11.27 -17.04 -2.72
C ALA A 28 -11.40 -17.84 -1.42
N CYS A 29 -11.07 -17.25 -0.26
CA CYS A 29 -11.31 -17.85 1.05
C CYS A 29 -12.81 -18.03 1.35
N SER A 30 -13.67 -17.22 0.76
CA SER A 30 -15.13 -17.36 0.86
C SER A 30 -15.72 -18.36 -0.15
N GLY A 31 -14.90 -19.02 -0.97
CA GLY A 31 -15.35 -20.03 -1.93
C GLY A 31 -15.75 -19.50 -3.31
N VAL A 32 -15.49 -18.22 -3.59
CA VAL A 32 -15.80 -17.60 -4.89
C VAL A 32 -14.69 -17.93 -5.89
N LYS A 33 -15.02 -18.35 -7.11
CA LYS A 33 -14.03 -18.55 -8.18
C LYS A 33 -13.61 -17.21 -8.78
N VAL A 34 -12.33 -16.88 -8.67
CA VAL A 34 -11.80 -15.58 -9.02
C VAL A 34 -10.72 -15.70 -10.10
N LEU A 35 -10.84 -14.86 -11.13
CA LEU A 35 -9.76 -14.57 -12.05
C LEU A 35 -9.12 -13.24 -11.71
N MET A 36 -7.81 -13.21 -11.47
CA MET A 36 -7.02 -11.99 -11.35
C MET A 36 -6.24 -11.73 -12.62
N LEU A 37 -6.37 -10.52 -13.18
CA LEU A 37 -5.62 -10.06 -14.34
C LEU A 37 -4.59 -9.00 -13.90
N GLU A 38 -3.31 -9.25 -14.15
CA GLU A 38 -2.21 -8.34 -13.84
C GLU A 38 -1.51 -7.88 -15.12
N ALA A 39 -1.40 -6.56 -15.32
CA ALA A 39 -0.77 -5.97 -16.50
C ALA A 39 0.76 -6.15 -16.54
N GLY A 40 1.36 -6.34 -15.38
CA GLY A 40 2.78 -6.66 -15.20
C GLY A 40 3.11 -8.14 -15.36
N ARG A 41 4.40 -8.43 -15.41
CA ARG A 41 4.89 -9.82 -15.40
C ARG A 41 4.68 -10.50 -14.05
N ASP A 42 4.74 -11.82 -14.05
CA ASP A 42 4.89 -12.60 -12.83
C ASP A 42 6.14 -12.17 -12.05
N TYR A 43 6.10 -12.28 -10.73
CA TYR A 43 7.19 -11.90 -9.84
C TYR A 43 7.18 -12.73 -8.56
N ASP A 44 8.31 -13.38 -8.26
CA ASP A 44 8.51 -14.11 -7.01
C ASP A 44 9.44 -13.33 -6.05
N PRO A 45 8.89 -12.74 -4.97
CA PRO A 45 9.69 -12.02 -3.99
C PRO A 45 10.73 -12.88 -3.26
N VAL A 46 10.63 -14.21 -3.26
CA VAL A 46 11.60 -15.08 -2.57
C VAL A 46 12.86 -15.25 -3.41
N SER A 47 12.72 -15.51 -4.70
CA SER A 47 13.85 -15.79 -5.60
C SER A 47 14.42 -14.56 -6.29
N GLU A 48 13.61 -13.51 -6.54
CA GLU A 48 14.03 -12.37 -7.37
C GLU A 48 14.49 -11.15 -6.57
N THR A 49 14.15 -11.05 -5.28
CA THR A 49 14.54 -9.89 -4.48
C THR A 49 16.05 -9.86 -4.24
N PRO A 50 16.72 -8.73 -4.45
CA PRO A 50 18.15 -8.57 -4.17
C PRO A 50 18.43 -8.33 -2.67
N MET A 51 17.65 -8.95 -1.77
CA MET A 51 17.65 -8.65 -0.33
C MET A 51 19.05 -8.70 0.28
N PHE A 52 19.89 -9.66 -0.07
CA PHE A 52 21.24 -9.78 0.51
C PHE A 52 22.37 -9.24 -0.36
N GLN A 53 22.06 -8.59 -1.48
CA GLN A 53 23.08 -8.05 -2.39
C GLN A 53 23.66 -6.75 -1.84
N LEU A 54 24.99 -6.61 -1.91
CA LEU A 54 25.71 -5.48 -1.34
C LEU A 54 25.88 -4.37 -2.37
N PRO A 55 25.76 -3.08 -1.99
CA PRO A 55 25.94 -1.96 -2.92
C PRO A 55 27.23 -2.01 -3.73
N PHE A 56 28.33 -2.52 -3.17
CA PHE A 56 29.61 -2.60 -3.86
C PHE A 56 29.60 -3.55 -5.07
N ASP A 57 28.69 -4.52 -5.09
CA ASP A 57 28.53 -5.49 -6.18
C ASP A 57 27.65 -4.95 -7.33
N ALA A 58 27.03 -3.78 -7.15
CA ALA A 58 26.17 -3.16 -8.15
C ALA A 58 26.90 -2.10 -8.99
N PRO A 59 26.48 -1.89 -10.25
CA PRO A 59 26.84 -0.71 -11.02
C PRO A 59 26.61 0.58 -10.22
N LEU A 60 27.52 1.53 -10.35
CA LEU A 60 27.47 2.84 -9.66
C LEU A 60 27.31 2.71 -8.14
N ARG A 61 27.76 1.60 -7.54
CA ARG A 61 27.59 1.28 -6.11
C ARG A 61 26.13 1.33 -5.65
N ALA A 62 25.21 0.85 -6.50
CA ALA A 62 23.77 0.88 -6.32
C ALA A 62 23.13 2.28 -6.23
N ALA A 63 23.82 3.32 -6.73
CA ALA A 63 23.24 4.66 -6.86
C ALA A 63 21.95 4.64 -7.71
N GLY A 64 21.06 5.59 -7.45
CA GLY A 64 19.83 5.76 -8.23
C GLY A 64 20.12 6.20 -9.65
N THR A 65 19.32 5.71 -10.60
CA THR A 65 19.28 6.16 -12.00
C THR A 65 17.87 6.66 -12.34
N PRO A 66 17.66 7.33 -13.48
CA PRO A 66 16.30 7.70 -13.92
C PRO A 66 15.33 6.52 -14.02
N GLU A 67 15.83 5.32 -14.35
CA GLU A 67 15.07 4.08 -14.47
C GLU A 67 14.90 3.36 -13.13
N LYS A 68 15.85 3.55 -12.21
CA LYS A 68 15.84 2.99 -10.84
C LYS A 68 16.09 4.11 -9.82
N PRO A 69 15.13 5.03 -9.59
CA PRO A 69 15.38 6.21 -8.77
C PRO A 69 15.69 5.93 -7.30
N PHE A 70 15.24 4.77 -6.79
CA PHE A 70 15.51 4.31 -5.43
C PHE A 70 16.75 3.40 -5.33
N GLY A 71 17.56 3.33 -6.37
CA GLY A 71 18.81 2.56 -6.42
C GLY A 71 18.70 1.27 -7.23
N PHE A 72 19.85 0.72 -7.62
CA PHE A 72 19.94 -0.46 -8.49
C PHE A 72 19.15 -1.67 -7.97
N TYR A 73 19.18 -1.90 -6.65
CA TYR A 73 18.48 -3.02 -5.99
C TYR A 73 17.04 -2.70 -5.60
N ASP A 74 16.45 -1.66 -6.16
CA ASP A 74 15.03 -1.40 -6.00
C ASP A 74 14.19 -2.59 -6.52
N ALA A 75 13.21 -3.04 -5.73
CA ALA A 75 12.36 -4.19 -6.06
C ALA A 75 11.41 -3.94 -7.24
N THR A 76 11.17 -2.68 -7.63
CA THR A 76 10.21 -2.38 -8.69
C THR A 76 10.72 -2.91 -10.01
N VAL A 77 9.91 -3.70 -10.71
CA VAL A 77 10.21 -4.15 -12.07
C VAL A 77 9.33 -3.41 -13.06
N ASP A 78 9.92 -3.00 -14.19
CA ASP A 78 9.25 -2.29 -15.29
C ASP A 78 8.32 -1.17 -14.80
N GLY A 79 8.84 -0.37 -13.86
CA GLY A 79 8.09 0.64 -13.13
C GLY A 79 8.90 1.90 -12.88
N GLY A 80 8.31 2.80 -12.11
CA GLY A 80 8.83 4.14 -11.84
C GLY A 80 7.84 5.22 -12.23
N TRP A 81 8.29 6.48 -12.20
CA TRP A 81 7.50 7.60 -12.73
C TRP A 81 7.43 7.56 -14.25
N ARG A 82 8.46 7.06 -14.94
CA ARG A 82 8.45 6.86 -16.39
C ARG A 82 8.51 5.37 -16.66
N VAL A 83 7.41 4.82 -17.17
CA VAL A 83 7.35 3.41 -17.57
C VAL A 83 7.57 3.33 -19.08
N PRO A 84 8.59 2.61 -19.57
CA PRO A 84 8.83 2.44 -21.00
C PRO A 84 7.59 1.92 -21.73
N GLY A 85 7.25 2.53 -22.87
CA GLY A 85 6.08 2.13 -23.67
C GLY A 85 4.72 2.55 -23.09
N GLU A 86 4.67 3.12 -21.89
CA GLU A 86 3.43 3.54 -21.22
C GLU A 86 3.51 5.00 -20.76
N PRO A 87 3.56 5.97 -21.68
CA PRO A 87 3.61 7.39 -21.32
C PRO A 87 2.29 7.84 -20.67
N TYR A 88 2.36 8.89 -19.85
CA TYR A 88 1.20 9.68 -19.45
C TYR A 88 1.52 11.18 -19.62
N SER A 89 0.50 12.00 -19.77
CA SER A 89 0.63 13.46 -19.86
C SER A 89 0.11 14.14 -18.59
N SER A 90 0.60 15.35 -18.35
CA SER A 90 0.11 16.26 -17.30
C SER A 90 -0.48 17.49 -17.97
N ALA A 91 -1.40 18.18 -17.29
CA ALA A 91 -1.96 19.42 -17.79
C ALA A 91 -0.86 20.50 -17.88
N GLU A 92 -1.05 21.47 -18.78
CA GLU A 92 -0.13 22.61 -18.91
C GLU A 92 0.03 23.33 -17.55
N GLY A 93 1.28 23.64 -17.20
CA GLY A 93 1.61 24.27 -15.91
C GLY A 93 1.53 23.36 -14.69
N THR A 94 1.48 22.03 -14.87
CA THR A 94 1.45 21.06 -13.75
C THR A 94 2.58 20.04 -13.83
N ASP A 95 3.13 19.68 -12.66
CA ASP A 95 4.23 18.72 -12.53
C ASP A 95 3.78 17.41 -11.87
N PHE A 96 2.62 16.89 -12.27
CA PHE A 96 2.09 15.65 -11.69
C PHE A 96 2.99 14.43 -12.01
N LEU A 97 3.35 13.69 -10.96
CA LEU A 97 4.17 12.49 -11.06
C LEU A 97 3.36 11.25 -10.68
N TRP A 98 3.41 10.21 -11.51
CA TRP A 98 2.65 8.98 -11.27
C TRP A 98 3.57 7.75 -11.22
N TRP A 99 3.84 7.29 -9.99
CA TRP A 99 4.62 6.08 -9.77
C TRP A 99 3.80 4.82 -10.04
N ARG A 100 4.34 3.94 -10.89
CA ARG A 100 3.75 2.66 -11.28
C ARG A 100 4.73 1.51 -11.05
N ALA A 101 4.19 0.31 -10.89
CA ALA A 101 4.96 -0.93 -10.84
C ALA A 101 4.21 -1.97 -11.65
N ARG A 102 4.79 -2.45 -12.77
CA ARG A 102 4.18 -3.44 -13.66
C ARG A 102 4.73 -4.83 -13.34
N MET A 103 4.31 -5.35 -12.20
CA MET A 103 4.70 -6.67 -11.69
C MET A 103 3.62 -7.22 -10.76
N LEU A 104 3.56 -8.55 -10.61
CA LEU A 104 2.67 -9.19 -9.63
C LEU A 104 2.89 -8.61 -8.22
N GLY A 105 1.80 -8.20 -7.57
CA GLY A 105 1.80 -7.48 -6.29
C GLY A 105 1.89 -5.96 -6.41
N GLY A 106 2.23 -5.44 -7.59
CA GLY A 106 2.38 -4.01 -7.87
C GLY A 106 3.27 -3.30 -6.86
N ARG A 107 2.82 -2.12 -6.40
CA ARG A 107 3.59 -1.26 -5.49
C ARG A 107 3.80 -1.85 -4.09
N THR A 108 3.09 -2.91 -3.73
CA THR A 108 3.29 -3.59 -2.43
C THR A 108 4.67 -4.22 -2.32
N ASN A 109 5.38 -4.42 -3.43
CA ASN A 109 6.74 -4.93 -3.39
C ASN A 109 7.76 -3.91 -2.85
N HIS A 110 7.53 -2.61 -3.06
CA HIS A 110 8.53 -1.55 -2.87
C HIS A 110 8.21 -0.52 -1.74
N TRP A 111 6.94 -0.31 -1.40
CA TRP A 111 6.49 0.76 -0.49
C TRP A 111 7.15 0.83 0.92
N GLY A 112 7.00 1.95 1.63
CA GLY A 112 7.64 2.17 2.95
C GLY A 112 7.09 1.36 4.13
N ARG A 113 6.04 0.54 3.92
CA ARG A 113 5.33 -0.27 4.94
C ARG A 113 4.59 0.50 6.03
N ILE A 114 4.57 1.84 5.96
CA ILE A 114 3.82 2.70 6.90
C ILE A 114 2.33 2.37 6.79
N SER A 115 1.72 1.96 7.91
CA SER A 115 0.39 1.37 7.97
C SER A 115 -0.41 2.00 9.10
N LEU A 116 -0.78 3.27 8.91
CA LEU A 116 -1.51 4.04 9.91
C LEU A 116 -2.99 4.12 9.60
N ARG A 117 -3.80 4.13 10.65
CA ARG A 117 -5.24 4.41 10.55
C ARG A 117 -5.48 5.88 10.24
N MET A 118 -6.50 6.13 9.41
CA MET A 118 -7.20 7.42 9.41
C MET A 118 -7.96 7.57 10.74
N GLY A 119 -7.95 8.77 11.31
CA GLY A 119 -8.70 9.11 12.51
C GLY A 119 -10.10 9.65 12.21
N GLU A 120 -10.93 9.82 13.23
CA GLU A 120 -12.32 10.28 13.10
C GLU A 120 -12.45 11.56 12.25
N TYR A 121 -11.51 12.48 12.37
CA TYR A 121 -11.53 13.75 11.66
C TYR A 121 -11.35 13.59 10.16
N ASP A 122 -10.57 12.58 9.73
CA ASP A 122 -10.29 12.32 8.32
C ASP A 122 -11.56 11.87 7.56
N PHE A 123 -12.56 11.35 8.27
CA PHE A 123 -13.85 10.95 7.70
C PHE A 123 -14.85 12.10 7.61
N LYS A 124 -14.65 13.21 8.35
CA LYS A 124 -15.59 14.35 8.43
C LYS A 124 -14.92 15.71 8.17
N PRO A 125 -14.06 15.86 7.14
CA PRO A 125 -13.31 17.09 6.93
C PRO A 125 -14.19 18.29 6.53
N ARG A 126 -15.35 18.07 5.90
CA ARG A 126 -16.25 19.17 5.52
C ARG A 126 -17.03 19.66 6.72
N SER A 127 -17.53 18.76 7.56
CA SER A 127 -18.21 19.13 8.80
C SER A 127 -17.27 19.79 9.81
N ARG A 128 -16.01 19.32 9.87
CA ARG A 128 -15.01 19.82 10.83
C ARG A 128 -14.33 21.11 10.37
N ASP A 129 -13.75 21.09 9.17
CA ASP A 129 -12.83 22.14 8.71
C ASP A 129 -13.45 23.00 7.58
N ALA A 130 -14.71 22.75 7.20
CA ALA A 130 -15.39 23.36 6.06
C ALA A 130 -14.71 23.09 4.69
N LEU A 131 -13.90 22.03 4.58
CA LEU A 131 -13.11 21.71 3.38
C LEU A 131 -13.39 20.30 2.85
N GLY A 132 -13.27 20.11 1.55
CA GLY A 132 -13.50 18.82 0.88
C GLY A 132 -14.91 18.26 1.09
N PHE A 133 -14.99 16.96 1.36
CA PHE A 133 -16.24 16.21 1.46
C PHE A 133 -16.22 15.27 2.66
N ASP A 134 -17.36 15.17 3.35
CA ASP A 134 -17.54 14.14 4.38
C ASP A 134 -17.73 12.79 3.72
N TRP A 135 -17.09 11.78 4.30
CA TRP A 135 -17.30 10.41 3.89
C TRP A 135 -18.71 9.97 4.29
N PRO A 136 -19.37 9.12 3.48
CA PRO A 136 -20.68 8.55 3.82
C PRO A 136 -20.60 7.44 4.88
N MET A 137 -19.49 7.37 5.61
CA MET A 137 -19.17 6.42 6.69
C MET A 137 -18.37 7.14 7.79
N SER A 138 -18.21 6.52 8.94
CA SER A 138 -17.40 7.01 10.06
C SER A 138 -16.19 6.10 10.33
N TYR A 139 -15.38 6.48 11.32
CA TYR A 139 -14.26 5.65 11.76
C TYR A 139 -14.76 4.30 12.31
N GLU A 140 -15.87 4.29 13.05
CA GLU A 140 -16.45 3.09 13.66
C GLU A 140 -16.89 2.06 12.61
N ASP A 141 -17.32 2.52 11.42
CA ASP A 141 -17.69 1.63 10.32
C ASP A 141 -16.46 0.85 9.79
N ILE A 142 -15.27 1.44 9.84
CA ILE A 142 -14.05 0.88 9.26
C ILE A 142 -13.13 0.23 10.32
N GLU A 143 -13.25 0.61 11.58
CA GLU A 143 -12.39 0.14 12.69
C GLU A 143 -12.26 -1.39 12.73
N PRO A 144 -13.34 -2.20 12.63
CA PRO A 144 -13.21 -3.65 12.63
C PRO A 144 -12.39 -4.19 11.45
N TYR A 145 -12.34 -3.47 10.33
CA TYR A 145 -11.54 -3.84 9.15
C TYR A 145 -10.09 -3.41 9.29
N TYR A 146 -9.81 -2.30 10.00
CA TYR A 146 -8.44 -1.97 10.40
C TYR A 146 -7.84 -3.05 11.29
N ASP A 147 -8.56 -3.48 12.34
CA ASP A 147 -8.08 -4.56 13.23
C ASP A 147 -7.77 -5.85 12.46
N LYS A 148 -8.70 -6.27 11.59
CA LYS A 148 -8.51 -7.47 10.75
C LYS A 148 -7.29 -7.31 9.83
N THR A 149 -7.15 -6.14 9.21
CA THR A 149 -6.04 -5.89 8.27
C THR A 149 -4.70 -5.86 8.99
N GLU A 150 -4.60 -5.13 10.10
CA GLU A 150 -3.37 -5.02 10.90
C GLU A 150 -2.89 -6.36 11.43
N ALA A 151 -3.80 -7.19 11.93
CA ALA A 151 -3.47 -8.53 12.39
C ALA A 151 -3.04 -9.45 11.23
N LEU A 152 -3.70 -9.36 10.07
CA LEU A 152 -3.37 -10.17 8.89
C LEU A 152 -1.98 -9.81 8.33
N ILE A 153 -1.73 -8.52 8.12
CA ILE A 153 -0.49 -8.06 7.50
C ILE A 153 0.67 -7.97 8.50
N GLY A 154 0.37 -8.03 9.80
CA GLY A 154 1.34 -8.01 10.88
C GLY A 154 1.94 -6.62 11.05
N VAL A 155 1.16 -5.73 11.64
CA VAL A 155 1.57 -4.36 11.97
C VAL A 155 2.18 -4.33 13.37
N TYR A 156 3.41 -3.83 13.49
CA TYR A 156 3.92 -3.42 14.80
C TYR A 156 3.46 -2.00 15.11
N GLY A 157 3.37 -1.65 16.38
CA GLY A 157 3.03 -0.29 16.81
C GLY A 157 2.72 -0.19 18.30
N SER A 158 2.31 0.98 18.74
CA SER A 158 1.79 1.20 20.10
C SER A 158 0.48 2.00 20.08
N ASN A 159 -0.26 1.87 21.19
CA ASN A 159 -1.48 2.62 21.47
C ASN A 159 -1.15 3.75 22.44
N GLU A 160 -1.18 4.99 21.98
CA GLU A 160 -0.73 6.16 22.73
C GLU A 160 -1.88 7.04 23.21
N GLY A 161 -3.13 6.71 22.83
CA GLY A 161 -4.32 7.45 23.26
C GLY A 161 -4.38 8.88 22.73
N LEU A 162 -3.84 9.12 21.54
CA LEU A 162 -3.84 10.43 20.88
C LEU A 162 -5.15 10.65 20.11
N GLU A 163 -5.72 11.85 20.21
CA GLU A 163 -7.09 12.17 19.81
C GLU A 163 -7.47 11.76 18.38
N ASN A 164 -6.63 12.06 17.39
CA ASN A 164 -6.88 11.68 15.98
C ASN A 164 -5.82 10.68 15.46
N THR A 165 -5.26 9.88 16.35
CA THR A 165 -4.44 8.71 16.01
C THR A 165 -5.04 7.53 16.76
N PRO A 166 -6.07 6.89 16.18
CA PRO A 166 -6.82 5.87 16.88
C PRO A 166 -5.97 4.67 17.29
N ASN A 167 -6.30 4.12 18.45
CA ASN A 167 -5.70 2.89 18.94
C ASN A 167 -6.21 1.69 18.14
N SER A 168 -5.37 0.66 18.05
CA SER A 168 -5.81 -0.67 17.61
C SER A 168 -6.41 -1.45 18.78
N SER A 169 -7.28 -2.42 18.49
CA SER A 169 -7.80 -3.28 19.54
C SER A 169 -6.67 -4.05 20.26
N PRO A 170 -6.85 -4.39 21.56
CA PRO A 170 -5.85 -5.12 22.32
C PRO A 170 -5.40 -6.43 21.63
N GLY A 171 -4.09 -6.62 21.51
CA GLY A 171 -3.50 -7.81 20.90
C GLY A 171 -3.56 -7.87 19.36
N VAL A 172 -3.91 -6.77 18.69
CA VAL A 172 -3.80 -6.65 17.22
C VAL A 172 -2.36 -6.34 16.80
N LEU A 173 -1.73 -5.37 17.48
CA LEU A 173 -0.38 -4.91 17.15
C LEU A 173 0.71 -5.85 17.68
N LEU A 174 1.79 -5.94 16.92
CA LEU A 174 3.07 -6.48 17.38
C LEU A 174 3.85 -5.41 18.16
N PRO A 175 4.75 -5.80 19.09
CA PRO A 175 5.57 -4.84 19.80
C PRO A 175 6.47 -4.07 18.83
N PRO A 176 6.60 -2.74 18.95
CA PRO A 176 7.46 -1.95 18.09
C PRO A 176 8.94 -2.20 18.41
N PRO A 177 9.86 -2.02 17.44
CA PRO A 177 11.29 -2.05 17.71
C PRO A 177 11.69 -0.94 18.69
N ALA A 178 12.80 -1.14 19.41
CA ALA A 178 13.38 -0.10 20.24
C ALA A 178 13.79 1.11 19.37
N PRO A 179 13.58 2.36 19.84
CA PRO A 179 14.04 3.53 19.11
C PRO A 179 15.56 3.54 18.93
N ARG A 180 16.03 4.06 17.79
CA ARG A 180 17.47 4.26 17.52
C ARG A 180 18.01 5.45 18.31
N ALA A 181 19.33 5.57 18.40
CA ALA A 181 19.99 6.60 19.23
C ALA A 181 19.53 8.03 18.88
N GLU A 182 19.48 8.32 17.59
CA GLU A 182 18.88 9.51 17.00
C GLU A 182 17.40 9.76 17.37
N GLU A 183 16.56 8.73 17.39
CA GLU A 183 15.12 8.79 17.64
C GLU A 183 14.88 9.02 19.13
N LEU A 184 15.73 8.47 20.00
CA LEU A 184 15.76 8.80 21.42
C LEU A 184 16.10 10.28 21.65
N LEU A 185 17.08 10.81 20.91
CA LEU A 185 17.43 12.23 20.99
C LEU A 185 16.25 13.11 20.50
N THR A 186 15.65 12.76 19.36
CA THR A 186 14.46 13.45 18.84
C THR A 186 13.31 13.40 19.85
N GLN A 187 12.98 12.22 20.37
CA GLN A 187 11.91 12.06 21.36
C GLN A 187 12.17 12.89 22.61
N LYS A 188 13.42 12.93 23.10
CA LYS A 188 13.80 13.76 24.25
C LYS A 188 13.61 15.25 23.97
N VAL A 189 14.15 15.76 22.88
CA VAL A 189 14.08 17.20 22.53
C VAL A 189 12.64 17.63 22.29
N CYS A 190 11.87 16.83 21.54
CA CYS A 190 10.47 17.11 21.25
C CYS A 190 9.64 17.15 22.54
N ARG A 191 9.87 16.22 23.48
CA ARG A 191 9.19 16.20 24.78
C ARG A 191 9.61 17.36 25.69
N GLU A 192 10.91 17.62 25.82
CA GLU A 192 11.43 18.56 26.82
C GLU A 192 11.38 20.03 26.38
N ARG A 193 11.35 20.30 25.07
CA ARG A 193 11.50 21.67 24.54
C ARG A 193 10.45 22.13 23.54
N LEU A 194 9.80 21.21 22.83
CA LEU A 194 8.92 21.58 21.70
C LEU A 194 7.45 21.21 21.92
N ASP A 195 7.15 20.39 22.93
CA ASP A 195 5.82 19.84 23.17
C ASP A 195 5.24 19.11 21.94
N ILE A 196 6.09 18.36 21.23
CA ILE A 196 5.71 17.59 20.05
C ILE A 196 5.68 16.10 20.42
N PRO A 197 4.56 15.37 20.19
CA PRO A 197 4.50 13.94 20.43
C PRO A 197 5.39 13.19 19.43
N VAL A 198 6.22 12.28 19.96
CA VAL A 198 7.06 11.37 19.16
C VAL A 198 6.81 9.96 19.68
N VAL A 199 6.12 9.15 18.88
CA VAL A 199 5.57 7.86 19.31
C VAL A 199 5.99 6.73 18.37
N PRO A 200 5.97 5.46 18.82
CA PRO A 200 6.22 4.33 17.95
C PRO A 200 5.34 4.32 16.70
N ALA A 201 5.98 4.14 15.56
CA ALA A 201 5.30 4.09 14.27
C ALA A 201 4.55 2.79 14.06
N HIS A 202 3.55 2.82 13.18
CA HIS A 202 2.85 1.62 12.74
C HIS A 202 3.34 1.18 11.36
N LEU A 203 4.00 0.03 11.28
CA LEU A 203 4.46 -0.52 10.01
C LEU A 203 4.13 -2.01 9.89
N ALA A 204 3.76 -2.43 8.68
CA ALA A 204 3.50 -3.83 8.31
C ALA A 204 4.81 -4.62 8.14
N ILE A 205 5.51 -4.81 9.24
CA ILE A 205 6.77 -5.55 9.38
C ILE A 205 6.66 -6.42 10.64
N LEU A 206 6.94 -7.71 10.51
CA LEU A 206 6.91 -8.65 11.63
C LEU A 206 8.10 -8.41 12.55
N THR A 207 7.86 -7.95 13.77
CA THR A 207 8.90 -7.87 14.83
C THR A 207 9.07 -9.20 15.57
N GLN A 208 8.08 -10.07 15.45
CA GLN A 208 8.06 -11.44 16.00
C GLN A 208 7.20 -12.33 15.10
N PRO A 209 7.31 -13.67 15.20
CA PRO A 209 6.41 -14.59 14.51
C PRO A 209 4.94 -14.31 14.84
N LEU A 210 4.05 -14.52 13.87
CA LEU A 210 2.62 -14.33 14.07
C LEU A 210 1.98 -15.49 14.84
N GLU A 211 1.05 -15.15 15.73
CA GLU A 211 0.15 -16.10 16.40
C GLU A 211 -0.91 -16.64 15.42
N ALA A 212 -0.45 -17.42 14.44
CA ALA A 212 -1.19 -17.77 13.23
C ALA A 212 -2.59 -18.36 13.51
N ASP A 213 -2.71 -19.31 14.45
CA ASP A 213 -4.00 -19.93 14.77
C ASP A 213 -4.98 -18.99 15.47
N ARG A 214 -4.48 -18.07 16.31
CA ARG A 214 -5.32 -17.05 16.95
C ARG A 214 -5.85 -16.07 15.91
N ILE A 215 -4.96 -15.55 15.07
CA ILE A 215 -5.30 -14.54 14.06
C ILE A 215 -6.22 -15.15 13.00
N ALA A 216 -5.92 -16.34 12.49
CA ALA A 216 -6.77 -17.00 11.50
C ALA A 216 -8.19 -17.25 12.03
N ARG A 217 -8.35 -17.65 13.31
CA ARG A 217 -9.67 -17.77 13.96
C ARG A 217 -10.41 -16.43 14.08
N MET A 218 -9.69 -15.36 14.36
CA MET A 218 -10.26 -14.01 14.40
C MET A 218 -10.77 -13.56 13.02
N LEU A 219 -9.99 -13.83 11.97
CA LEU A 219 -10.34 -13.43 10.60
C LEU A 219 -11.49 -14.28 10.03
N TRP A 220 -11.51 -15.57 10.34
CA TRP A 220 -12.40 -16.56 9.74
C TRP A 220 -13.08 -17.45 10.80
N PRO A 221 -13.91 -16.90 11.70
CA PRO A 221 -14.45 -17.63 12.85
C PRO A 221 -15.25 -18.89 12.45
N ASN A 222 -15.92 -18.83 11.30
CA ASN A 222 -16.84 -19.86 10.83
C ASN A 222 -16.41 -20.52 9.51
N ASN A 223 -15.16 -20.34 9.08
CA ASN A 223 -14.65 -20.91 7.82
C ASN A 223 -13.36 -21.67 8.07
N GLU A 224 -13.43 -23.00 8.11
CA GLU A 224 -12.30 -23.88 8.45
C GLU A 224 -11.23 -23.89 7.36
N MET A 225 -11.63 -23.93 6.09
CA MET A 225 -10.70 -23.88 4.96
C MET A 225 -9.89 -22.58 5.00
N ALA A 226 -10.58 -21.45 5.12
CA ALA A 226 -9.94 -20.13 5.18
C ALA A 226 -9.01 -20.01 6.40
N ARG A 227 -9.41 -20.54 7.58
CA ARG A 227 -8.54 -20.62 8.76
C ARG A 227 -7.25 -21.36 8.46
N ARG A 228 -7.35 -22.55 7.88
CA ARG A 228 -6.20 -23.41 7.58
C ARG A 228 -5.21 -22.73 6.63
N VAL A 229 -5.66 -22.29 5.46
CA VAL A 229 -4.78 -21.69 4.44
C VAL A 229 -4.16 -20.36 4.93
N THR A 230 -4.92 -19.57 5.70
CA THR A 230 -4.42 -18.33 6.29
C THR A 230 -3.34 -18.61 7.34
N ALA A 231 -3.59 -19.54 8.27
CA ALA A 231 -2.63 -19.88 9.31
C ALA A 231 -1.34 -20.48 8.73
N GLU A 232 -1.45 -21.35 7.72
CA GLU A 232 -0.31 -21.92 7.02
C GLU A 232 0.55 -20.84 6.34
N SER A 233 -0.09 -19.92 5.61
CA SER A 233 0.59 -18.75 5.02
C SER A 233 1.31 -17.90 6.08
N MET A 234 0.66 -17.64 7.22
CA MET A 234 1.26 -16.86 8.32
C MET A 234 2.49 -17.54 8.92
N ARG A 235 2.47 -18.86 9.12
CA ARG A 235 3.62 -19.60 9.67
C ARG A 235 4.83 -19.60 8.75
N ALA A 236 4.62 -19.43 7.44
CA ALA A 236 5.70 -19.33 6.46
C ALA A 236 6.43 -17.97 6.48
N ARG A 237 5.99 -17.02 7.30
CA ARG A 237 6.57 -15.67 7.40
C ARG A 237 7.53 -15.60 8.60
N ALA A 238 8.76 -15.15 8.34
CA ALA A 238 9.76 -14.96 9.40
C ALA A 238 9.59 -13.59 10.08
N ALA A 239 10.06 -13.49 11.33
CA ALA A 239 10.31 -12.19 11.94
C ALA A 239 11.45 -11.46 11.23
N CYS A 240 11.36 -10.14 11.15
CA CYS A 240 12.37 -9.28 10.56
C CYS A 240 13.61 -9.24 11.48
N TYR A 241 14.79 -9.38 10.88
CA TYR A 241 16.09 -9.14 11.53
C TYR A 241 16.80 -7.90 10.97
N TYR A 242 16.05 -7.02 10.30
CA TYR A 242 16.47 -5.67 9.90
C TYR A 242 17.68 -5.55 8.96
N ALA A 243 17.99 -6.59 8.19
CA ALA A 243 19.21 -6.61 7.38
C ALA A 243 19.25 -5.59 6.23
N THR A 244 18.12 -5.28 5.59
CA THR A 244 18.12 -4.37 4.42
C THR A 244 16.87 -3.51 4.29
N PRO A 245 16.95 -2.41 3.50
CA PRO A 245 15.81 -1.55 3.24
C PRO A 245 14.63 -2.30 2.59
N CYS A 246 13.41 -2.04 3.05
CA CYS A 246 12.20 -2.72 2.56
C CYS A 246 11.89 -2.42 1.08
N GLY A 247 12.40 -1.31 0.54
CA GLY A 247 12.30 -0.98 -0.88
C GLY A 247 13.02 -1.96 -1.80
N ARG A 248 13.92 -2.80 -1.25
CA ARG A 248 14.57 -3.89 -1.99
C ARG A 248 13.73 -5.16 -2.10
N GLY A 249 12.57 -5.22 -1.43
CA GLY A 249 11.78 -6.44 -1.27
C GLY A 249 12.18 -7.24 -0.03
N CYS A 250 11.56 -8.40 0.19
CA CYS A 250 11.80 -9.22 1.37
C CYS A 250 11.58 -10.72 1.09
N SER A 251 12.68 -11.47 0.91
CA SER A 251 12.63 -12.91 0.58
C SER A 251 12.15 -13.78 1.73
N ILE A 252 12.28 -13.27 2.97
CA ILE A 252 11.85 -13.96 4.19
C ILE A 252 10.39 -13.68 4.57
N LYS A 253 9.66 -12.91 3.74
CA LYS A 253 8.23 -12.59 3.93
C LYS A 253 7.88 -11.87 5.24
N ALA A 254 8.86 -11.17 5.82
CA ALA A 254 8.72 -10.46 7.09
C ALA A 254 7.96 -9.14 6.95
N ASN A 255 7.90 -8.55 5.76
CA ASN A 255 7.09 -7.35 5.50
C ASN A 255 5.86 -7.68 4.65
N PHE A 256 4.89 -6.77 4.61
CA PHE A 256 3.73 -6.96 3.75
C PHE A 256 4.05 -6.71 2.27
N GLN A 257 3.77 -7.73 1.45
CA GLN A 257 3.65 -7.68 -0.01
C GLN A 257 2.45 -8.58 -0.39
N SER A 258 1.63 -8.18 -1.37
CA SER A 258 0.51 -9.04 -1.81
C SER A 258 0.97 -10.46 -2.18
N PRO A 259 2.09 -10.67 -2.91
CA PRO A 259 2.53 -12.02 -3.30
C PRO A 259 3.05 -12.87 -2.14
N THR A 260 3.35 -12.28 -0.97
CA THR A 260 3.83 -13.03 0.21
C THR A 260 2.78 -13.17 1.30
N VAL A 261 1.74 -12.34 1.30
CA VAL A 261 0.73 -12.30 2.37
C VAL A 261 -0.67 -12.67 1.89
N LEU A 262 -1.14 -12.10 0.78
CA LEU A 262 -2.55 -12.17 0.37
C LEU A 262 -2.79 -13.25 -0.68
N LEU A 263 -1.93 -13.31 -1.70
CA LEU A 263 -2.08 -14.27 -2.81
C LEU A 263 -1.81 -15.72 -2.39
N PRO A 264 -0.80 -16.05 -1.55
CA PRO A 264 -0.55 -17.44 -1.17
C PRO A 264 -1.76 -18.16 -0.53
N PRO A 265 -2.43 -17.61 0.50
CA PRO A 265 -3.61 -18.27 1.06
C PRO A 265 -4.79 -18.29 0.08
N ALA A 266 -4.91 -17.28 -0.79
CA ALA A 266 -5.96 -17.24 -1.82
C ALA A 266 -5.78 -18.35 -2.88
N THR A 267 -4.58 -18.51 -3.42
CA THR A 267 -4.24 -19.59 -4.37
C THR A 267 -4.38 -20.97 -3.72
N ALA A 268 -3.98 -21.12 -2.44
CA ALA A 268 -4.11 -22.37 -1.70
C ALA A 268 -5.56 -22.83 -1.49
N THR A 269 -6.55 -21.96 -1.72
CA THR A 269 -7.97 -22.37 -1.72
C THR A 269 -8.36 -23.18 -2.95
N GLY A 270 -7.60 -23.07 -4.05
CA GLY A 270 -7.97 -23.58 -5.37
C GLY A 270 -8.98 -22.71 -6.13
N ASN A 271 -9.36 -21.55 -5.58
CA ASN A 271 -10.39 -20.66 -6.17
C ASN A 271 -9.82 -19.39 -6.81
N LEU A 272 -8.49 -19.25 -6.93
CA LEU A 272 -7.86 -18.08 -7.54
C LEU A 272 -6.94 -18.51 -8.68
N ASP A 273 -7.30 -18.08 -9.90
CA ASP A 273 -6.41 -18.10 -11.06
C ASP A 273 -5.84 -16.70 -11.29
N ILE A 274 -4.57 -16.64 -11.71
CA ILE A 274 -3.86 -15.39 -11.97
C ILE A 274 -3.27 -15.43 -13.37
N ILE A 275 -3.58 -14.42 -14.18
CA ILE A 275 -2.98 -14.21 -15.50
C ILE A 275 -2.20 -12.91 -15.45
N THR A 276 -0.89 -13.01 -15.63
CA THR A 276 0.03 -11.87 -15.73
C THR A 276 0.17 -11.44 -17.19
N ASN A 277 0.83 -10.31 -17.44
CA ASN A 277 0.93 -9.69 -18.77
C ASN A 277 -0.44 -9.39 -19.41
N ALA A 278 -1.50 -9.28 -18.62
CA ALA A 278 -2.88 -9.04 -19.06
C ALA A 278 -3.28 -7.58 -18.81
N MET A 279 -3.15 -6.73 -19.84
CA MET A 279 -3.50 -5.30 -19.75
C MET A 279 -4.99 -5.09 -20.06
N VAL A 280 -5.82 -4.98 -19.02
CA VAL A 280 -7.25 -4.69 -19.19
C VAL A 280 -7.47 -3.32 -19.83
N ARG A 281 -8.30 -3.30 -20.89
CA ARG A 281 -8.63 -2.11 -21.67
C ARG A 281 -9.98 -1.53 -21.28
N GLU A 282 -11.00 -2.38 -21.12
CA GLU A 282 -12.38 -2.00 -20.85
C GLU A 282 -13.18 -3.12 -20.14
N VAL A 283 -14.24 -2.72 -19.46
CA VAL A 283 -15.28 -3.58 -18.89
C VAL A 283 -16.41 -3.69 -19.91
N THR A 284 -16.83 -4.91 -20.22
CA THR A 284 -17.98 -5.16 -21.08
C THR A 284 -19.28 -5.14 -20.27
N VAL A 285 -20.37 -4.66 -20.87
CA VAL A 285 -21.69 -4.62 -20.23
C VAL A 285 -22.79 -5.20 -21.12
N ASP A 286 -23.88 -5.66 -20.50
CA ASP A 286 -25.10 -6.08 -21.19
C ASP A 286 -26.00 -4.88 -21.56
N THR A 287 -27.15 -5.17 -22.18
CA THR A 287 -28.14 -4.16 -22.58
C THR A 287 -28.83 -3.45 -21.42
N ASN A 288 -28.68 -3.96 -20.18
CA ASN A 288 -29.18 -3.33 -18.96
C ASN A 288 -28.08 -2.54 -18.23
N GLY A 289 -26.87 -2.49 -18.80
CA GLY A 289 -25.72 -1.81 -18.22
C GLY A 289 -25.02 -2.59 -17.11
N ARG A 290 -25.28 -3.89 -16.96
CA ARG A 290 -24.58 -4.75 -15.99
C ARG A 290 -23.28 -5.26 -16.58
N ALA A 291 -22.21 -5.28 -15.78
CA ALA A 291 -20.92 -5.85 -16.21
C ALA A 291 -21.06 -7.34 -16.58
N THR A 292 -20.38 -7.73 -17.67
CA THR A 292 -20.37 -9.11 -18.22
C THR A 292 -18.97 -9.70 -18.35
N GLY A 293 -17.92 -8.90 -18.13
CA GLY A 293 -16.55 -9.31 -18.37
C GLY A 293 -15.62 -8.13 -18.63
N VAL A 294 -14.43 -8.43 -19.16
CA VAL A 294 -13.46 -7.43 -19.59
C VAL A 294 -12.77 -7.85 -20.88
N HIS A 295 -12.39 -6.87 -21.69
CA HIS A 295 -11.39 -7.07 -22.75
C HIS A 295 -10.01 -6.70 -22.20
N TYR A 296 -9.01 -7.51 -22.51
CA TYR A 296 -7.61 -7.24 -22.17
C TYR A 296 -6.68 -7.56 -23.34
N ILE A 297 -5.54 -6.89 -23.37
CA ILE A 297 -4.45 -7.19 -24.29
C ILE A 297 -3.47 -8.11 -23.56
N ASP A 298 -3.25 -9.30 -24.11
CA ASP A 298 -2.14 -10.16 -23.71
C ASP A 298 -0.85 -9.56 -24.28
N LYS A 299 0.06 -9.13 -23.40
CA LYS A 299 1.31 -8.46 -23.80
C LYS A 299 2.35 -9.43 -24.36
N ASP A 300 2.23 -10.73 -24.13
CA ASP A 300 3.11 -11.74 -24.69
C ASP A 300 2.74 -12.04 -26.14
N THR A 301 1.45 -12.11 -26.45
CA THR A 301 0.95 -12.42 -27.80
C THR A 301 0.55 -11.19 -28.61
N SER A 302 0.37 -10.04 -27.96
CA SER A 302 -0.24 -8.82 -28.52
C SER A 302 -1.66 -9.02 -29.06
N LEU A 303 -2.35 -10.08 -28.64
CA LEU A 303 -3.73 -10.36 -29.02
C LEU A 303 -4.71 -9.76 -28.00
N GLU A 304 -5.89 -9.42 -28.50
CA GLU A 304 -7.03 -9.05 -27.68
C GLU A 304 -7.78 -10.31 -27.25
N GLU A 305 -8.02 -10.41 -25.95
CA GLU A 305 -8.71 -11.51 -25.30
C GLU A 305 -9.93 -10.98 -24.56
N HIS A 306 -10.92 -11.84 -24.35
CA HIS A 306 -12.13 -11.55 -23.58
C HIS A 306 -12.35 -12.62 -22.52
N VAL A 307 -12.73 -12.19 -21.33
CA VAL A 307 -13.12 -13.09 -20.25
C VAL A 307 -14.40 -12.60 -19.61
N SER A 308 -15.32 -13.54 -19.36
CA SER A 308 -16.62 -13.26 -18.75
C SER A 308 -16.65 -13.58 -17.26
N ALA A 309 -17.35 -12.72 -16.51
CA ALA A 309 -17.73 -12.98 -15.12
C ALA A 309 -18.97 -12.15 -14.75
N ARG A 310 -19.60 -12.54 -13.64
CA ARG A 310 -20.79 -11.85 -13.11
C ARG A 310 -20.44 -10.55 -12.39
N VAL A 311 -19.22 -10.45 -11.89
CA VAL A 311 -18.70 -9.31 -11.13
C VAL A 311 -17.32 -8.92 -11.66
N VAL A 312 -17.08 -7.63 -11.82
CA VAL A 312 -15.77 -7.07 -12.16
C VAL A 312 -15.35 -6.09 -11.07
N ILE A 313 -14.15 -6.26 -10.52
CA ILE A 313 -13.59 -5.44 -9.45
C ILE A 313 -12.33 -4.75 -9.98
N LEU A 314 -12.37 -3.42 -10.10
CA LEU A 314 -11.26 -2.63 -10.60
C LEU A 314 -10.31 -2.20 -9.49
N THR A 315 -9.14 -2.83 -9.42
CA THR A 315 -8.07 -2.55 -8.45
C THR A 315 -6.74 -2.19 -9.12
N ALA A 316 -6.82 -1.55 -10.30
CA ALA A 316 -5.68 -1.35 -11.21
C ALA A 316 -4.76 -0.17 -10.83
N SER A 317 -4.95 0.46 -9.67
CA SER A 317 -4.48 1.82 -9.28
C SER A 317 -5.45 2.93 -9.71
N ALA A 318 -5.39 4.08 -9.01
CA ALA A 318 -6.32 5.20 -9.18
C ALA A 318 -6.51 5.63 -10.65
N CYS A 319 -5.41 5.96 -11.34
CA CYS A 319 -5.48 6.45 -12.72
C CYS A 319 -5.84 5.35 -13.73
N GLU A 320 -5.37 4.12 -13.56
CA GLU A 320 -5.71 3.01 -14.48
C GLU A 320 -7.17 2.57 -14.32
N SER A 321 -7.69 2.45 -13.10
CA SER A 321 -9.10 2.14 -12.88
C SER A 321 -9.99 3.22 -13.51
N ALA A 322 -9.64 4.50 -13.35
CA ALA A 322 -10.34 5.60 -14.01
C ALA A 322 -10.25 5.50 -15.55
N ARG A 323 -9.06 5.22 -16.10
CA ARG A 323 -8.86 5.03 -17.55
C ARG A 323 -9.73 3.89 -18.08
N ILE A 324 -9.76 2.74 -17.41
CA ILE A 324 -10.57 1.59 -17.81
C ILE A 324 -12.05 1.99 -17.83
N LEU A 325 -12.57 2.64 -16.78
CA LEU A 325 -13.96 3.10 -16.74
C LEU A 325 -14.29 4.09 -17.87
N LEU A 326 -13.43 5.08 -18.12
CA LEU A 326 -13.60 6.06 -19.19
C LEU A 326 -13.55 5.44 -20.59
N ASN A 327 -12.75 4.38 -20.75
CA ASN A 327 -12.68 3.61 -21.99
C ASN A 327 -13.86 2.65 -22.17
N SER A 328 -14.53 2.25 -21.09
CA SER A 328 -15.65 1.29 -21.10
C SER A 328 -16.94 1.95 -21.58
N LYS A 329 -17.04 2.21 -22.88
CA LYS A 329 -18.18 2.90 -23.48
C LYS A 329 -19.23 1.93 -24.01
N SER A 330 -20.49 2.33 -23.92
CA SER A 330 -21.63 1.62 -24.52
C SER A 330 -22.73 2.61 -24.91
N SER A 331 -23.82 2.11 -25.51
CA SER A 331 -25.01 2.94 -25.78
C SER A 331 -25.61 3.57 -24.52
N LEU A 332 -25.47 2.91 -23.36
CA LEU A 332 -25.91 3.44 -22.05
C LEU A 332 -24.85 4.33 -21.38
N PHE A 333 -23.59 4.15 -21.74
CA PHE A 333 -22.44 4.85 -21.13
C PHE A 333 -21.55 5.49 -22.20
N PRO A 334 -22.03 6.50 -22.96
CA PRO A 334 -21.28 7.08 -24.08
C PRO A 334 -19.96 7.76 -23.63
N ASP A 335 -19.93 8.23 -22.38
CA ASP A 335 -18.79 8.92 -21.76
C ASP A 335 -18.02 8.05 -20.76
N GLY A 336 -18.24 6.74 -20.79
CA GLY A 336 -17.59 5.75 -19.92
C GLY A 336 -18.49 5.21 -18.81
N LEU A 337 -18.25 3.96 -18.42
CA LEU A 337 -19.01 3.23 -17.42
C LEU A 337 -18.96 3.95 -16.06
N GLY A 338 -20.13 4.22 -15.48
CA GLY A 338 -20.23 4.92 -14.19
C GLY A 338 -19.95 6.43 -14.26
N ASN A 339 -19.70 7.00 -15.45
CA ASN A 339 -19.35 8.41 -15.62
C ASN A 339 -20.54 9.33 -15.93
N GLY A 340 -21.77 8.95 -15.54
CA GLY A 340 -22.98 9.74 -15.84
C GLY A 340 -23.03 11.13 -15.19
N ASN A 341 -22.18 11.37 -14.18
CA ASN A 341 -22.02 12.68 -13.52
C ASN A 341 -20.73 13.42 -13.93
N GLY A 342 -19.93 12.85 -14.84
CA GLY A 342 -18.67 13.43 -15.30
C GLY A 342 -17.53 13.43 -14.27
N LEU A 343 -17.67 12.70 -13.15
CA LEU A 343 -16.69 12.74 -12.05
C LEU A 343 -15.60 11.66 -12.16
N VAL A 344 -15.71 10.68 -13.05
CA VAL A 344 -14.67 9.65 -13.20
C VAL A 344 -13.37 10.30 -13.68
N GLY A 345 -12.27 10.02 -12.98
CA GLY A 345 -10.96 10.64 -13.22
C GLY A 345 -10.81 12.06 -12.68
N LYS A 346 -11.82 12.61 -11.98
CA LYS A 346 -11.71 13.87 -11.24
C LYS A 346 -11.28 13.63 -9.79
N TYR A 347 -10.97 14.72 -9.08
CA TYR A 347 -10.52 14.70 -7.68
C TYR A 347 -9.30 13.82 -7.41
N VAL A 348 -8.37 13.80 -8.39
CA VAL A 348 -7.07 13.14 -8.19
C VAL A 348 -6.39 13.81 -7.00
N MET A 349 -6.02 12.99 -6.01
CA MET A 349 -5.31 13.41 -4.81
C MET A 349 -4.04 12.58 -4.69
N ASP A 350 -2.98 13.25 -4.25
CA ASP A 350 -1.75 12.60 -3.82
C ASP A 350 -1.23 13.34 -2.56
N THR A 351 -0.26 12.75 -1.89
CA THR A 351 0.30 13.29 -0.66
C THR A 351 1.50 14.19 -1.00
N VAL A 352 1.37 15.50 -0.82
CA VAL A 352 2.45 16.46 -1.12
C VAL A 352 3.41 16.57 0.05
N GLY A 353 4.61 15.99 -0.10
CA GLY A 353 5.67 16.05 0.90
C GLY A 353 6.70 17.12 0.61
N ALA A 354 7.10 17.85 1.65
CA ALA A 354 8.31 18.64 1.76
C ALA A 354 9.27 17.92 2.72
N GLY A 355 10.54 18.33 2.74
CA GLY A 355 11.49 17.78 3.71
C GLY A 355 12.58 18.75 4.11
N VAL A 356 13.09 18.56 5.33
CA VAL A 356 14.23 19.30 5.88
C VAL A 356 15.29 18.30 6.27
N GLN A 357 16.54 18.62 5.95
CA GLN A 357 17.69 17.83 6.37
C GLN A 357 18.55 18.67 7.32
N GLY A 358 19.14 18.03 8.32
CA GLY A 358 20.03 18.70 9.27
C GLY A 358 21.14 17.78 9.76
N GLN A 359 22.29 18.36 10.08
CA GLN A 359 23.42 17.68 10.69
C GLN A 359 23.42 17.93 12.20
N ILE A 360 23.68 16.88 13.00
CA ILE A 360 23.79 16.99 14.46
C ILE A 360 25.26 16.76 14.83
N PRO A 361 26.06 17.84 15.03
CA PRO A 361 27.51 17.71 15.25
C PRO A 361 27.88 16.81 16.43
N ALA A 362 27.04 16.77 17.46
CA ALA A 362 27.24 15.92 18.62
C ALA A 362 27.22 14.41 18.31
N LEU A 363 26.66 13.99 17.16
CA LEU A 363 26.55 12.58 16.76
C LEU A 363 27.67 12.13 15.79
N GLU A 364 28.46 13.06 15.24
CA GLU A 364 29.43 12.76 14.16
C GLU A 364 30.59 11.86 14.60
N ASN A 365 31.03 12.00 15.85
CA ASN A 365 32.21 11.32 16.40
C ASN A 365 31.85 10.23 17.40
N MET A 366 30.59 9.76 17.39
CA MET A 366 30.20 8.64 18.25
C MET A 366 30.87 7.35 17.78
N PRO A 367 31.21 6.43 18.70
CA PRO A 367 31.62 5.09 18.33
C PRO A 367 30.58 4.45 17.39
N PRO A 368 31.02 3.70 16.35
CA PRO A 368 30.09 3.00 15.48
C PRO A 368 29.15 2.11 16.30
N HIS A 369 27.85 2.35 16.17
CA HIS A 369 26.81 1.57 16.79
C HIS A 369 25.92 0.98 15.71
N ASN A 370 25.45 -0.26 15.90
CA ASN A 370 24.44 -0.79 15.00
C ASN A 370 23.12 -0.03 15.22
N ALA A 371 22.67 0.70 14.22
CA ALA A 371 21.40 1.42 14.19
C ALA A 371 20.44 0.81 13.14
N ASP A 372 20.70 -0.42 12.71
CA ASP A 372 19.82 -1.19 11.83
C ASP A 372 18.45 -1.36 12.49
N GLY A 373 17.43 -1.33 11.66
CA GLY A 373 16.06 -1.23 12.11
C GLY A 373 15.07 -1.32 10.96
N ALA A 374 13.80 -1.06 11.26
CA ALA A 374 12.78 -0.93 10.25
C ALA A 374 13.18 0.17 9.24
N SER A 375 13.22 -0.20 7.96
CA SER A 375 13.79 0.60 6.88
C SER A 375 13.26 2.02 6.71
N ALA A 376 12.05 2.30 7.21
CA ALA A 376 11.45 3.63 7.12
C ALA A 376 11.69 4.40 8.42
N MET A 377 11.07 3.97 9.52
CA MET A 377 11.15 4.65 10.82
C MET A 377 10.75 3.71 11.97
N HIS A 378 11.28 3.92 13.17
CA HIS A 378 10.74 3.31 14.40
C HIS A 378 9.76 4.24 15.10
N LEU A 379 10.02 5.55 15.04
CA LEU A 379 9.16 6.59 15.62
C LEU A 379 8.60 7.53 14.55
N TYR A 380 7.45 8.16 14.82
CA TYR A 380 6.91 9.25 14.02
C TYR A 380 6.22 10.32 14.88
N MET A 381 5.94 11.45 14.25
CA MET A 381 5.21 12.57 14.83
C MET A 381 3.81 12.63 14.22
N PRO A 382 2.77 12.11 14.92
CA PRO A 382 1.38 12.25 14.49
C PRO A 382 0.98 13.73 14.52
N TRP A 383 -0.03 14.11 13.72
CA TRP A 383 -0.56 15.47 13.76
C TRP A 383 -0.90 15.90 15.19
N TRP A 384 -0.31 17.00 15.65
CA TRP A 384 -0.42 17.44 17.06
C TRP A 384 -1.06 18.82 17.23
N LEU A 385 -1.26 19.58 16.15
CA LEU A 385 -1.83 20.93 16.18
C LEU A 385 -3.36 20.94 16.03
N TYR A 386 -4.04 19.84 16.38
CA TYR A 386 -5.50 19.70 16.19
C TYR A 386 -6.32 20.69 17.02
N GLN A 387 -5.84 21.10 18.20
CA GLN A 387 -6.52 22.11 19.03
C GLN A 387 -6.37 23.51 18.44
N ASP A 388 -5.18 23.87 17.97
CA ASP A 388 -4.91 25.14 17.31
C ASP A 388 -5.68 25.25 16.00
N GLN A 389 -5.78 24.14 15.26
CA GLN A 389 -6.64 24.03 14.08
C GLN A 389 -8.10 24.30 14.44
N ALA A 390 -8.63 23.63 15.47
CA ALA A 390 -10.02 23.81 15.90
C ALA A 390 -10.30 25.24 16.41
N ARG A 391 -9.30 25.94 16.94
CA ARG A 391 -9.37 27.35 17.36
C ARG A 391 -9.17 28.34 16.21
N GLY A 392 -8.89 27.87 14.98
CA GLY A 392 -8.59 28.73 13.84
C GLY A 392 -7.30 29.53 13.98
N GLN A 393 -6.32 29.01 14.73
CA GLN A 393 -5.05 29.69 15.03
C GLN A 393 -3.94 29.35 14.03
N LEU A 394 -4.17 28.38 13.13
CA LEU A 394 -3.21 28.02 12.08
C LEU A 394 -3.32 28.99 10.90
N ASP A 395 -2.19 29.34 10.30
CA ASP A 395 -2.07 30.15 9.09
C ASP A 395 -2.35 29.36 7.80
N PHE A 396 -2.77 28.10 7.91
CA PHE A 396 -3.13 27.23 6.80
C PHE A 396 -4.34 26.36 7.11
N ALA A 397 -5.03 25.96 6.04
CA ALA A 397 -6.11 24.99 6.07
C ALA A 397 -5.57 23.56 6.31
N GLY A 398 -5.94 22.93 7.42
CA GLY A 398 -5.69 21.50 7.63
C GLY A 398 -6.81 20.68 6.99
N TRP A 399 -6.47 19.76 6.09
CA TRP A 399 -7.47 18.97 5.36
C TRP A 399 -7.12 17.49 5.18
N LEU A 400 -5.85 17.12 5.41
CA LEU A 400 -5.37 15.75 5.27
C LEU A 400 -4.58 15.37 6.52
N PRO A 401 -4.40 14.07 6.82
CA PRO A 401 -3.57 13.65 7.94
C PRO A 401 -2.13 14.13 7.73
N HIS A 402 -1.79 15.28 8.31
CA HIS A 402 -0.45 15.83 8.32
C HIS A 402 0.40 14.97 9.26
N ARG A 403 1.38 14.26 8.71
CA ARG A 403 2.24 13.38 9.50
C ARG A 403 3.69 13.74 9.25
N VAL A 404 4.46 13.92 10.30
CA VAL A 404 5.89 14.22 10.16
C VAL A 404 6.68 12.93 10.36
N TRP A 405 7.50 12.60 9.36
CA TRP A 405 8.32 11.39 9.34
C TRP A 405 9.79 11.71 9.47
N TRP A 406 10.55 10.77 10.04
CA TRP A 406 11.99 10.88 10.18
C TRP A 406 12.70 9.67 9.56
N ARG A 407 13.59 9.89 8.58
CA ARG A 407 14.36 8.81 7.91
C ARG A 407 15.86 9.07 8.02
N SER A 408 16.60 8.05 8.49
CA SER A 408 17.92 8.24 9.11
C SER A 408 19.16 7.95 8.27
N LYS A 409 19.05 7.70 6.96
CA LYS A 409 20.29 7.63 6.16
C LYS A 409 21.02 8.98 6.01
N ASP A 410 20.35 10.06 6.40
CA ASP A 410 20.78 11.45 6.18
C ASP A 410 20.11 12.47 7.12
N ALA A 411 19.33 12.04 8.13
CA ALA A 411 18.43 12.88 8.94
C ALA A 411 17.49 13.77 8.10
N ARG A 412 16.57 13.14 7.36
CA ARG A 412 15.50 13.85 6.62
C ARG A 412 14.21 13.85 7.45
N LEU A 413 13.75 15.02 7.88
CA LEU A 413 12.36 15.27 8.25
C LEU A 413 11.53 15.42 6.99
N TRP A 414 10.33 14.85 6.95
CA TRP A 414 9.34 15.16 5.93
C TRP A 414 8.18 15.92 6.56
N PHE A 415 7.86 17.10 6.02
CA PHE A 415 6.71 17.93 6.38
C PHE A 415 5.70 17.88 5.24
N PHE A 416 4.42 17.65 5.48
CA PHE A 416 3.41 17.82 4.43
C PHE A 416 2.83 19.22 4.58
N ARG A 417 3.29 20.16 3.75
CA ARG A 417 2.69 21.49 3.61
C ARG A 417 2.31 21.64 2.14
N ARG A 418 1.10 22.16 1.90
CA ARG A 418 0.68 22.60 0.57
C ARG A 418 1.24 24.02 0.36
N ASP A 419 1.94 24.24 -0.75
CA ASP A 419 2.19 25.60 -1.25
C ASP A 419 0.89 26.19 -1.83
#